data_AF-A0A257N4K6-F1
#
_entry.id   AF-A0A257N4K6-F1
#
_cell.length_a   1.000
_cell.length_b   1.000
_cell.length_c   1.000
_cell.angle_alpha   90.00
_cell.angle_beta   90.00
_cell.angle_gamma   90.00
#
_symmetry.space_group_name_H-M   'P 1'
#
loop_
_entity.id
_entity.type
_entity.pdbx_description
1 polymer ?
#
loop_
_entity_poly.entity_id
_entity_poly.type
_entity_poly.pdbx_seq_one_letter_code
_entity_poly.pdbx_strand_id
1 'polypeptide(L)'
;MIPGAIDLGIITILFFVLGMIKPKWPLFFMENPSRFIILVITTILFMITATLYGEGLRREKLENAAKQPISHSTAPVPVPVPAPEKPVTK
;
A
#
# COMPACT_ATOMS: atom_id res chain seq x y z
N MET A 1 -3.51 -8.29 2.55
CA MET A 1 -2.95 -7.93 1.22
C MET A 1 -1.43 -7.84 1.26
N ILE A 2 -0.85 -7.16 2.26
CA ILE A 2 0.61 -7.01 2.36
C ILE A 2 1.36 -8.35 2.46
N PRO A 3 0.99 -9.32 3.33
CA PRO A 3 1.71 -10.60 3.41
C PRO A 3 1.71 -11.36 2.08
N GLY A 4 0.55 -11.47 1.43
CA GLY A 4 0.44 -12.13 0.12
C GLY A 4 1.23 -11.41 -0.99
N ALA A 5 1.39 -10.09 -0.93
CA ALA A 5 2.26 -9.37 -1.85
C ALA A 5 3.74 -9.69 -1.60
N ILE A 6 4.17 -9.88 -0.33
CA ILE A 6 5.53 -10.31 -0.02
C ILE A 6 5.78 -11.74 -0.51
N ASP A 7 4.85 -12.67 -0.26
CA ASP A 7 4.96 -14.05 -0.73
C ASP A 7 5.07 -14.10 -2.27
N LEU A 8 4.23 -13.34 -2.96
CA LEU A 8 4.28 -13.22 -4.43
C LEU A 8 5.60 -12.61 -4.91
N GLY A 9 6.14 -11.62 -4.19
CA GLY A 9 7.44 -11.02 -4.49
C GLY A 9 8.59 -12.03 -4.37
N ILE A 10 8.58 -12.85 -3.33
CA ILE A 10 9.58 -13.92 -3.14
C ILE A 10 9.47 -14.95 -4.27
N ILE A 11 8.26 -15.39 -4.60
CA ILE A 11 8.03 -16.32 -5.73
C ILE A 11 8.50 -15.70 -7.04
N THR A 12 8.25 -14.41 -7.26
CA THR A 12 8.69 -13.69 -8.46
C THR A 12 10.21 -13.66 -8.59
N ILE A 13 10.93 -13.42 -7.49
CA ILE A 13 12.39 -13.45 -7.47
C ILE A 13 12.90 -14.86 -7.75
N LEU A 14 12.32 -15.88 -7.11
CA LEU A 14 12.68 -17.29 -7.35
C LEU A 14 12.43 -17.68 -8.80
N PHE A 15 11.26 -17.33 -9.36
CA PHE A 15 10.92 -17.55 -10.77
C PHE A 15 11.95 -16.89 -11.69
N PHE A 16 12.33 -15.65 -11.40
CA PHE A 16 13.30 -14.92 -12.20
C PHE A 16 14.69 -15.57 -12.17
N VAL A 17 15.22 -15.86 -10.98
CA VAL A 17 16.55 -16.46 -10.82
C VAL A 17 16.60 -17.84 -11.47
N LEU A 18 15.63 -18.72 -11.15
CA LEU A 18 15.57 -20.08 -11.70
C LEU A 18 15.32 -20.06 -13.21
N GLY A 19 14.49 -19.14 -13.69
CA GLY A 19 14.25 -18.94 -15.11
C GLY A 19 15.49 -18.47 -15.86
N MET A 20 16.21 -17.48 -15.35
CA MET A 20 17.42 -16.97 -16.00
C MET A 20 18.53 -18.04 -16.09
N ILE A 21 18.66 -18.86 -15.05
CA ILE A 21 19.60 -20.01 -15.04
C ILE A 21 19.14 -21.09 -16.02
N LYS A 22 17.88 -21.52 -15.93
CA LYS A 22 17.30 -22.58 -16.77
C LYS A 22 15.86 -22.24 -17.14
N PRO A 23 15.62 -21.62 -18.33
CA PRO A 23 14.31 -21.14 -18.77
C PRO A 23 13.19 -22.18 -18.69
N LYS A 24 13.51 -23.42 -19.00
CA LYS A 24 12.59 -24.54 -19.02
C LYS A 24 12.16 -25.02 -17.62
N TRP A 25 12.77 -24.50 -16.55
CA TRP A 25 12.39 -24.90 -15.19
C TRP A 25 11.06 -24.24 -14.76
N PRO A 26 10.93 -22.91 -14.76
CA PRO A 26 9.63 -22.28 -14.51
C PRO A 26 8.66 -22.43 -15.68
N LEU A 27 9.17 -22.55 -16.91
CA LEU A 27 8.37 -22.70 -18.14
C LEU A 27 8.46 -24.12 -18.68
N PHE A 28 8.29 -25.13 -17.80
CA PHE A 28 8.45 -26.55 -18.13
C PHE A 28 7.51 -27.05 -19.24
N PHE A 29 6.41 -26.33 -19.46
CA PHE A 29 5.44 -26.61 -20.51
C PHE A 29 5.85 -26.08 -21.90
N MET A 30 6.88 -25.23 -21.99
CA MET A 30 7.36 -24.68 -23.26
C MET A 30 8.56 -25.48 -23.78
N GLU A 31 8.57 -25.74 -25.09
CA GLU A 31 9.58 -26.60 -25.70
C GLU A 31 10.96 -25.93 -25.73
N ASN A 32 11.01 -24.67 -26.18
CA ASN A 32 12.22 -23.84 -26.28
C ASN A 32 11.99 -22.42 -25.70
N PRO A 33 11.81 -22.27 -24.38
CA PRO A 33 11.65 -20.96 -23.77
C PRO A 33 12.94 -20.16 -23.82
N SER A 34 12.86 -18.92 -24.31
CA SER A 34 13.97 -17.98 -24.30
C SER A 34 14.04 -17.23 -22.97
N ARG A 35 15.25 -16.79 -22.57
CA ARG A 35 15.44 -15.93 -21.39
C ARG A 35 14.69 -14.60 -21.50
N PHE A 36 14.46 -14.12 -22.72
CA PHE A 36 13.70 -12.90 -22.96
C PHE A 36 12.25 -13.02 -22.49
N ILE A 37 11.60 -14.17 -22.71
CA ILE A 37 10.22 -14.39 -22.26
C ILE A 37 10.10 -14.34 -20.73
N ILE A 38 11.16 -14.76 -20.03
CA ILE A 38 11.24 -14.73 -18.56
C ILE A 38 11.31 -13.29 -18.09
N LEU A 39 12.15 -12.45 -18.73
CA LEU A 39 12.23 -11.03 -18.42
C LEU A 39 10.86 -10.35 -18.57
N VAL A 40 10.12 -10.64 -19.64
CA VAL A 40 8.78 -10.09 -19.86
C VAL A 40 7.81 -10.53 -18.75
N ILE A 41 7.74 -11.84 -18.47
CA ILE A 41 6.84 -12.39 -17.45
C ILE A 41 7.20 -11.86 -16.05
N THR A 42 8.49 -11.82 -15.70
CA THR A 42 8.97 -11.27 -14.43
C THR A 42 8.64 -9.79 -14.29
N THR A 43 8.75 -8.99 -15.36
CA THR A 43 8.39 -7.57 -15.31
C THR A 43 6.90 -7.40 -14.97
N ILE A 44 6.03 -8.21 -15.59
CA ILE A 44 4.59 -8.19 -15.31
C ILE A 44 4.31 -8.63 -13.87
N LEU A 45 4.89 -9.74 -13.42
CA LEU A 45 4.77 -10.23 -12.03
C LEU A 45 5.25 -9.18 -11.01
N PHE A 46 6.34 -8.48 -11.32
CA PHE A 46 6.85 -7.40 -10.49
C PHE A 46 5.86 -6.25 -10.39
N MET A 47 5.27 -5.82 -11.51
CA MET A 47 4.24 -4.77 -11.50
C MET A 47 3.02 -5.17 -10.67
N ILE A 48 2.56 -6.42 -10.80
CA ILE A 48 1.45 -6.96 -10.00
C ILE A 48 1.80 -6.92 -8.51
N THR A 49 2.99 -7.42 -8.15
CA THR A 49 3.49 -7.43 -6.77
C THR A 49 3.55 -6.03 -6.18
N ALA A 50 4.15 -5.08 -6.90
CA ALA A 50 4.28 -3.70 -6.47
C ALA A 50 2.92 -3.02 -6.29
N THR A 51 1.99 -3.26 -7.21
CA THR A 51 0.61 -2.74 -7.13
C THR A 51 -0.11 -3.28 -5.90
N LEU A 52 -0.04 -4.60 -5.69
CA LEU A 52 -0.70 -5.27 -4.56
C LEU A 52 -0.12 -4.82 -3.21
N TYR A 53 1.20 -4.66 -3.13
CA TYR A 53 1.88 -4.13 -1.95
C TYR A 53 1.49 -2.67 -1.68
N GLY A 54 1.50 -1.83 -2.71
CA GLY A 54 1.13 -0.42 -2.62
C GLY A 54 -0.32 -0.21 -2.16
N GLU A 55 -1.26 -1.00 -2.71
CA GLU A 55 -2.65 -0.99 -2.25
C GLU A 55 -2.77 -1.47 -0.80
N GLY A 56 -2.06 -2.52 -0.43
CA GLY A 56 -2.02 -3.04 0.93
C GLY A 56 -1.58 -1.96 1.92
N LEU A 57 -0.49 -1.25 1.62
CA LEU A 57 0.03 -0.18 2.45
C LEU A 57 -0.91 1.03 2.52
N ARG A 58 -1.57 1.37 1.41
CA ARG A 58 -2.58 2.45 1.39
C ARG A 58 -3.75 2.12 2.31
N ARG A 59 -4.25 0.87 2.29
CA ARG A 59 -5.35 0.44 3.16
C ARG A 59 -4.94 0.46 4.64
N GLU A 60 -3.75 -0.05 4.96
CA GLU A 60 -3.23 -0.03 6.32
C GLU A 60 -3.12 1.41 6.86
N LYS A 61 -2.61 2.35 6.05
CA LYS A 61 -2.55 3.77 6.44
C LYS A 61 -3.93 4.36 6.75
N LEU A 62 -4.93 4.06 5.93
CA LEU A 62 -6.30 4.53 6.15
C LEU A 62 -6.93 3.91 7.40
N GLU A 63 -6.72 2.62 7.62
CA GLU A 63 -7.19 1.93 8.83
C GLU A 63 -6.52 2.49 10.10
N ASN A 64 -5.22 2.76 10.05
CA ASN A 64 -4.49 3.35 11.17
C ASN A 64 -4.91 4.80 11.42
N ALA A 65 -5.17 5.59 10.38
CA ALA A 65 -5.71 6.94 10.51
C ALA A 65 -7.13 6.94 11.10
N ALA A 66 -7.97 5.96 10.73
CA ALA A 66 -9.31 5.80 11.30
C ALA A 66 -9.30 5.29 12.75
N LYS A 67 -8.26 4.57 13.16
CA LYS A 67 -8.07 4.05 14.52
C LYS A 67 -7.38 5.04 15.47
N GLN A 68 -6.74 6.10 14.97
CA GLN A 68 -6.26 7.17 15.85
C GLN A 68 -7.49 7.85 16.48
N PRO A 69 -7.64 7.82 17.82
CA PRO A 69 -8.67 8.61 18.45
C PRO A 69 -8.40 10.06 18.09
N ILE A 70 -9.47 10.79 17.76
CA ILE A 70 -9.47 12.24 17.57
C ILE A 70 -8.68 12.81 18.75
N SER A 71 -7.41 13.18 18.51
CA SER A 71 -6.68 13.99 19.47
C SER A 71 -7.50 15.25 19.51
N HIS A 72 -8.20 15.45 20.62
CA HIS A 72 -8.93 16.66 20.90
C HIS A 72 -7.96 17.81 20.67
N SER A 73 -8.06 18.43 19.50
CA SER A 73 -7.51 19.75 19.28
C SER A 73 -8.32 20.65 20.18
N THR A 74 -7.82 20.86 21.40
CA THR A 74 -8.12 22.01 22.23
C THR A 74 -7.58 23.25 21.52
N ALA A 75 -8.10 23.53 20.33
CA ALA A 75 -8.16 24.91 19.87
C ALA A 75 -9.06 25.62 20.88
N PRO A 76 -8.57 26.66 21.58
CA PRO A 76 -9.42 27.42 22.47
C PRO A 76 -10.52 28.05 21.61
N VAL A 77 -11.76 27.60 21.80
CA VAL A 77 -12.92 28.28 21.26
C VAL A 77 -12.88 29.70 21.84
N PRO A 78 -12.87 30.78 21.03
CA PRO A 78 -12.98 32.13 21.56
C PRO A 78 -14.30 32.20 22.32
N VAL A 79 -14.23 32.36 23.65
CA VAL A 79 -15.41 32.56 24.48
C VAL A 79 -16.08 33.84 23.99
N PRO A 80 -17.37 33.82 23.59
CA PRO A 80 -18.10 35.05 23.34
C PRO A 80 -18.09 35.89 24.62
N VAL A 81 -17.37 37.01 24.60
CA VAL A 81 -17.42 38.01 25.67
C VAL A 81 -18.88 38.46 25.79
N PRO A 82 -19.54 38.30 26.96
CA PRO A 82 -20.88 38.82 27.17
C PRO A 82 -20.88 40.33 26.91
N ALA A 83 -21.75 40.77 26.00
CA ALA A 83 -21.95 42.19 25.74
C ALA A 83 -22.33 42.89 27.06
N PRO A 84 -21.80 44.09 27.35
CA PRO A 84 -22.13 44.82 28.56
C PRO A 84 -23.65 44.99 28.68
N GLU A 85 -24.23 44.46 29.77
CA GLU A 85 -25.62 44.72 30.12
C GLU A 85 -25.80 46.23 30.24
N LYS A 86 -26.67 46.77 29.37
CA LYS A 86 -27.08 48.18 29.46
C LYS A 86 -27.70 48.40 30.84
N PRO A 87 -27.34 49.48 31.53
CA PRO A 87 -27.89 49.75 32.86
C PRO A 87 -29.40 49.95 32.76
N VAL A 88 -30.11 49.28 33.67
CA VAL A 88 -31.54 49.45 33.91
C VAL A 88 -31.77 50.88 34.40
N THR A 89 -32.41 51.71 33.58
CA THR A 89 -32.89 53.02 34.02
C THR A 89 -34.28 52.86 34.63
N LYS A 90 -34.37 53.36 35.86
CA LYS A 90 -35.47 53.37 36.83
C LYS A 90 -36.80 53.91 36.31
#